data_AF-A0A9P1DQJ1-F1
#
_entry.id   AF-A0A9P1DQJ1-F1
#
_cell.length_a   1.000
_cell.length_b   1.000
_cell.length_c   1.000
_cell.angle_alpha   90.00
_cell.angle_beta   90.00
_cell.angle_gamma   90.00
#
_symmetry.space_group_name_H-M   'P 1'
#
loop_
_entity.id
_entity.type
_entity.pdbx_description
1 polymer ?
#
loop_
_entity_poly.entity_id
_entity_poly.type
_entity_poly.pdbx_seq_one_letter_code
_entity_poly.pdbx_strand_id
1 'polypeptide(L)'
;MVFSLIRQLANGMELCSRPERHVRTTLDVPLAPEEAATLLKDGNSRFVSGCPWGSKTKAAARQQLVEDGQAPHTAIIGCADSRAPIETIFDAMPGDIFVLRNAGNTCTHAEGSMIGSLEFCAEKLGSRLILVLGHTKCGAIYGATRSYLDSLAQPGKKEAAGCALEGLLQDLGSVAQEAAKELGRGATSDEVAAHAVKV
;
A
#
# COMPACT_ATOMS: atom_id res chain seq x y z
N MET A 1 -25.47 -2.84 26.41
CA MET A 1 -24.05 -2.41 26.42
C MET A 1 -23.10 -3.51 26.87
N VAL A 2 -23.30 -4.15 28.03
CA VAL A 2 -22.38 -5.17 28.56
C VAL A 2 -22.21 -6.40 27.63
N PHE A 3 -23.30 -6.92 27.07
CA PHE A 3 -23.22 -8.05 26.11
C PHE A 3 -22.52 -7.71 24.79
N SER A 4 -22.61 -6.46 24.32
CA SER A 4 -21.88 -5.99 23.14
C SER A 4 -20.38 -5.90 23.41
N LEU A 5 -20.01 -5.44 24.61
CA LEU A 5 -18.62 -5.33 25.04
C LEU A 5 -18.00 -6.74 25.22
N ILE A 6 -18.72 -7.67 25.82
CA ILE A 6 -18.27 -9.07 25.97
C ILE A 6 -18.08 -9.73 24.59
N ARG A 7 -18.97 -9.47 23.62
CA ARG A 7 -18.85 -10.02 22.26
C ARG A 7 -17.70 -9.39 21.47
N GLN A 8 -17.45 -8.09 21.63
CA GLN A 8 -16.27 -7.42 21.06
C GLN A 8 -14.96 -7.92 21.69
N LEU A 9 -14.94 -8.16 23.00
CA LEU A 9 -13.78 -8.71 23.70
C LEU A 9 -13.53 -10.18 23.34
N ALA A 10 -14.58 -10.99 23.19
CA ALA A 10 -14.48 -12.38 22.75
C ALA A 10 -14.00 -12.49 21.29
N ASN A 11 -14.57 -11.70 20.38
CA ASN A 11 -14.10 -11.62 18.99
C ASN A 11 -12.66 -11.10 18.91
N GLY A 12 -12.30 -10.15 19.77
CA GLY A 12 -10.92 -9.67 19.91
C GLY A 12 -9.98 -10.81 20.31
N MET A 13 -10.28 -11.55 21.37
CA MET A 13 -9.45 -12.68 21.84
C MET A 13 -9.32 -13.81 20.81
N GLU A 14 -10.37 -14.09 20.03
CA GLU A 14 -10.34 -15.10 18.96
C GLU A 14 -9.40 -14.65 17.82
N LEU A 15 -9.45 -13.37 17.43
CA LEU A 15 -8.52 -12.75 16.47
C LEU A 15 -7.07 -12.73 16.97
N CYS A 16 -6.84 -12.58 18.28
CA CYS A 16 -5.49 -12.60 18.87
C CYS A 16 -4.87 -14.01 18.91
N SER A 17 -5.66 -15.08 18.75
CA SER A 17 -5.14 -16.46 18.76
C SER A 17 -4.43 -16.78 17.44
N ARG A 18 -3.14 -17.10 17.51
CA ARG A 18 -2.31 -17.39 16.32
C ARG A 18 -2.34 -18.89 16.00
N PRO A 19 -2.96 -19.33 14.90
CA PRO A 19 -2.77 -20.69 14.42
C PRO A 19 -1.32 -20.88 13.95
N GLU A 20 -0.78 -22.10 14.02
CA GLU A 20 0.49 -22.40 13.35
C GLU A 20 0.31 -22.21 11.85
N ARG A 21 0.79 -21.07 11.34
CA ARG A 21 0.88 -20.79 9.91
C ARG A 21 2.24 -21.21 9.39
N HIS A 22 2.22 -22.12 8.42
CA HIS A 22 3.30 -22.37 7.48
C HIS A 22 3.55 -21.12 6.62
N VAL A 23 4.79 -20.92 6.19
CA VAL A 23 5.20 -19.79 5.34
C VAL A 23 4.96 -20.16 3.88
N ARG A 24 4.26 -19.32 3.11
CA ARG A 24 3.98 -19.64 1.70
C ARG A 24 5.25 -19.66 0.84
N THR A 25 5.50 -20.78 0.18
CA THR A 25 6.64 -21.00 -0.72
C THR A 25 6.17 -21.47 -2.10
N THR A 26 7.11 -21.67 -3.04
CA THR A 26 6.77 -22.12 -4.41
C THR A 26 6.12 -23.51 -4.47
N LEU A 27 6.13 -24.25 -3.36
CA LEU A 27 5.44 -25.53 -3.21
C LEU A 27 3.93 -25.37 -2.98
N ASP A 28 3.48 -24.19 -2.56
CA ASP A 28 2.07 -23.89 -2.31
C ASP A 28 1.33 -23.50 -3.59
N VAL A 29 0.05 -23.86 -3.65
CA VAL A 29 -0.83 -23.45 -4.76
C VAL A 29 -1.09 -21.94 -4.68
N PRO A 30 -1.11 -21.21 -5.81
CA PRO A 30 -1.53 -19.81 -5.85
C PRO A 30 -2.96 -19.61 -5.31
N LEU A 31 -3.13 -18.64 -4.41
CA LEU A 31 -4.44 -18.33 -3.84
C LEU A 31 -5.34 -17.60 -4.84
N ALA A 32 -6.65 -17.78 -4.67
CA ALA A 32 -7.63 -16.96 -5.37
C ALA A 32 -7.55 -15.49 -4.89
N PRO A 33 -7.84 -14.50 -5.75
CA PRO A 33 -7.81 -13.09 -5.37
C PRO A 33 -8.68 -12.75 -4.15
N GLU A 34 -9.84 -13.39 -4.01
CA GLU A 34 -10.79 -13.19 -2.92
C GLU A 34 -10.24 -13.69 -1.58
N GLU A 35 -9.54 -14.82 -1.61
CA GLU A 35 -8.85 -15.38 -0.44
C GLU A 35 -7.68 -14.48 -0.03
N ALA A 36 -6.87 -14.05 -0.99
CA ALA A 36 -5.79 -13.10 -0.75
C ALA A 36 -6.31 -11.77 -0.15
N ALA A 37 -7.43 -11.25 -0.65
CA ALA A 37 -8.07 -10.06 -0.10
C ALA A 37 -8.60 -10.27 1.33
N THR A 38 -9.10 -11.47 1.63
CA THR A 38 -9.56 -11.85 2.98
C THR A 38 -8.38 -11.86 3.95
N LEU A 39 -7.25 -12.47 3.56
CA LEU A 39 -6.02 -12.48 4.36
C LEU A 39 -5.56 -11.07 4.76
N LEU A 40 -5.59 -10.13 3.81
CA LEU A 40 -5.23 -8.72 4.06
C LEU A 40 -6.22 -8.07 5.02
N LYS A 41 -7.53 -8.26 4.83
CA LYS A 41 -8.56 -7.69 5.71
C LYS A 41 -8.46 -8.22 7.14
N ASP A 42 -8.21 -9.51 7.30
CA ASP A 42 -8.04 -10.15 8.61
C ASP A 42 -6.79 -9.61 9.31
N GLY A 43 -5.68 -9.50 8.56
CA GLY A 43 -4.44 -8.93 9.06
C GLY A 43 -4.57 -7.48 9.49
N ASN A 44 -5.27 -6.67 8.69
CA ASN A 44 -5.57 -5.30 9.06
C ASN A 44 -6.49 -5.21 10.29
N SER A 45 -7.48 -6.09 10.41
CA SER A 45 -8.36 -6.16 11.57
C SER A 45 -7.57 -6.49 12.86
N ARG A 46 -6.57 -7.36 12.77
CA ARG A 46 -5.65 -7.66 13.88
C ARG A 46 -4.77 -6.46 14.23
N PHE A 47 -4.20 -5.77 13.24
CA PHE A 47 -3.42 -4.55 13.45
C PHE A 47 -4.24 -3.45 14.14
N VAL A 48 -5.44 -3.15 13.62
CA VAL A 48 -6.34 -2.10 14.15
C VAL A 48 -6.82 -2.43 15.56
N SER A 49 -7.06 -3.71 15.87
CA SER A 49 -7.50 -4.14 17.20
C SER A 49 -6.36 -4.18 18.24
N GLY A 50 -5.11 -3.88 17.86
CA GLY A 50 -3.95 -3.95 18.76
C GLY A 50 -3.54 -5.38 19.09
N CYS A 51 -3.99 -6.36 18.31
CA CYS A 51 -3.68 -7.79 18.44
C CYS A 51 -3.01 -8.35 17.18
N PRO A 52 -1.96 -7.71 16.62
CA PRO A 52 -1.20 -8.34 15.55
C PRO A 52 -0.62 -9.66 16.06
N TRP A 53 -0.59 -10.69 15.21
CA TRP A 53 0.13 -11.92 15.52
C TRP A 53 1.64 -11.72 15.59
N GLY A 54 2.09 -10.56 15.14
CA GLY A 54 3.43 -10.02 15.25
C GLY A 54 4.25 -10.68 16.34
N SER A 55 5.15 -11.56 15.91
CA SER A 55 6.40 -11.82 16.62
C SER A 55 7.25 -12.77 15.81
N LYS A 56 8.46 -12.29 15.49
CA LYS A 56 9.66 -13.01 15.04
C LYS A 56 9.38 -14.21 14.14
N THR A 57 9.58 -14.02 12.84
CA THR A 57 9.75 -15.14 11.90
C THR A 57 10.70 -16.17 12.52
N LYS A 58 10.24 -17.42 12.66
CA LYS A 58 11.06 -18.51 13.22
C LYS A 58 12.26 -18.74 12.28
N ALA A 59 13.36 -19.28 12.81
CA ALA A 59 14.54 -19.61 11.98
C ALA A 59 14.19 -20.61 10.87
N ALA A 60 13.39 -21.64 11.19
CA ALA A 60 12.90 -22.63 10.23
C ALA A 60 12.10 -21.97 9.09
N ALA A 61 11.21 -21.04 9.40
CA ALA A 61 10.45 -20.27 8.41
C ALA A 61 11.36 -19.47 7.45
N ARG A 62 12.44 -18.88 7.96
CA ARG A 62 13.43 -18.19 7.10
C ARG A 62 14.21 -19.18 6.24
N GLN A 63 14.64 -20.30 6.81
CA GLN A 63 15.37 -21.34 6.09
C GLN A 63 14.52 -21.88 4.93
N GLN A 64 13.24 -22.12 5.18
CA GLN A 64 12.31 -22.61 4.18
C GLN A 64 12.13 -21.64 3.01
N LEU A 65 12.04 -20.33 3.26
CA LEU A 65 12.00 -19.32 2.18
C LEU A 65 13.28 -19.28 1.34
N VAL A 66 14.43 -19.61 1.93
CA VAL A 66 15.71 -19.69 1.22
C VAL A 66 15.76 -20.94 0.33
N GLU A 67 15.25 -22.06 0.83
CA GLU A 67 15.29 -23.36 0.14
C GLU A 67 14.21 -23.48 -0.95
N ASP A 68 12.97 -23.10 -0.62
CA ASP A 68 11.78 -23.34 -1.44
C ASP A 68 11.28 -22.06 -2.16
N GLY A 69 11.95 -20.93 -1.95
CA GLY A 69 11.55 -19.64 -2.51
C GLY A 69 10.29 -19.04 -1.89
N GLN A 70 9.86 -17.90 -2.43
CA GLN A 70 8.67 -17.17 -1.97
C GLN A 70 7.46 -17.41 -2.88
N ALA A 71 6.25 -17.38 -2.30
CA ALA A 71 5.00 -17.35 -3.05
C ALA A 71 4.02 -16.31 -2.46
N PRO A 72 4.24 -15.01 -2.72
CA PRO A 72 3.33 -13.96 -2.30
C PRO A 72 1.92 -14.16 -2.85
N HIS A 73 0.90 -13.99 -2.01
CA HIS A 73 -0.49 -13.99 -2.45
C HIS A 73 -0.88 -12.66 -3.12
N THR A 74 -0.27 -11.55 -2.69
CA THR A 74 -0.58 -10.20 -3.17
C THR A 74 0.68 -9.41 -3.52
N ALA A 75 0.67 -8.71 -4.66
CA ALA A 75 1.57 -7.60 -4.93
C ALA A 75 0.95 -6.28 -4.44
N ILE A 76 1.67 -5.50 -3.65
CA ILE A 76 1.16 -4.24 -3.09
C ILE A 76 2.03 -3.08 -3.55
N ILE A 77 1.40 -2.08 -4.17
CA ILE A 77 2.01 -0.77 -4.45
C ILE A 77 1.54 0.18 -3.36
N GLY A 78 2.45 0.73 -2.59
CA GLY A 78 2.10 1.69 -1.53
C GLY A 78 3.10 2.82 -1.39
N CYS A 79 2.77 3.77 -0.51
CA CYS A 79 3.61 4.94 -0.32
C CYS A 79 4.86 4.61 0.51
N ALA A 80 5.97 5.28 0.21
CA ALA A 80 7.19 5.26 1.03
C ALA A 80 7.01 5.93 2.42
N ASP A 81 5.83 6.45 2.73
CA ASP A 81 5.51 7.08 4.02
C ASP A 81 5.79 6.15 5.20
N SER A 82 6.65 6.59 6.13
CA SER A 82 7.10 5.77 7.26
C SER A 82 5.98 5.44 8.26
N ARG A 83 4.85 6.16 8.20
CA ARG A 83 3.66 5.90 9.03
C ARG A 83 2.78 4.79 8.46
N ALA A 84 3.04 4.34 7.22
CA ALA A 84 2.32 3.28 6.53
C ALA A 84 3.21 2.03 6.28
N PRO A 85 3.71 1.34 7.32
CA PRO A 85 4.45 0.09 7.16
C PRO A 85 3.50 -1.04 6.73
N ILE A 86 3.55 -1.43 5.46
CA ILE A 86 2.54 -2.29 4.80
C ILE A 86 2.47 -3.68 5.43
N GLU A 87 3.61 -4.32 5.64
CA GLU A 87 3.73 -5.64 6.26
C GLU A 87 3.12 -5.63 7.67
N THR A 88 3.36 -4.57 8.43
CA THR A 88 2.81 -4.40 9.79
C THR A 88 1.30 -4.13 9.76
N ILE A 89 0.84 -3.26 8.86
CA ILE A 89 -0.58 -2.88 8.73
C ILE A 89 -1.44 -4.07 8.32
N PHE A 90 -0.89 -5.02 7.56
CA PHE A 90 -1.57 -6.25 7.16
C PHE A 90 -1.16 -7.47 7.98
N ASP A 91 -0.38 -7.30 9.06
CA ASP A 91 0.11 -8.39 9.91
C ASP A 91 0.65 -9.59 9.08
N ALA A 92 1.41 -9.26 8.03
CA ALA A 92 1.90 -10.19 7.03
C ALA A 92 3.25 -10.80 7.45
N MET A 93 3.47 -12.07 7.11
CA MET A 93 4.73 -12.76 7.33
C MET A 93 5.64 -12.64 6.10
N PRO A 94 6.97 -12.86 6.24
CA PRO A 94 7.84 -12.98 5.09
C PRO A 94 7.33 -14.04 4.12
N GLY A 95 7.24 -13.70 2.84
CA GLY A 95 6.70 -14.56 1.80
C GLY A 95 5.21 -14.33 1.49
N ASP A 96 4.43 -13.67 2.35
CA ASP A 96 2.99 -13.47 2.15
C ASP A 96 2.68 -12.42 1.07
N ILE A 97 3.41 -11.31 1.06
CA ILE A 97 3.17 -10.16 0.18
C ILE A 97 4.44 -9.67 -0.50
N PHE A 98 4.30 -9.17 -1.72
CA PHE A 98 5.37 -8.57 -2.51
C PHE A 98 5.17 -7.06 -2.55
N VAL A 99 6.05 -6.31 -1.87
CA VAL A 99 5.80 -4.90 -1.54
C VAL A 99 6.67 -3.98 -2.38
N LEU A 100 6.02 -3.03 -3.06
CA LEU A 100 6.60 -1.98 -3.88
C LEU A 100 6.26 -0.63 -3.27
N ARG A 101 7.28 0.18 -2.94
CA ARG A 101 7.06 1.46 -2.26
C ARG A 101 7.83 2.60 -2.90
N ASN A 102 7.13 3.67 -3.22
CA ASN A 102 7.69 4.97 -3.59
C ASN A 102 6.82 6.11 -3.05
N ALA A 103 7.32 7.35 -3.09
CA ALA A 103 6.52 8.48 -2.64
C ALA A 103 5.30 8.68 -3.55
N GLY A 104 4.10 8.67 -2.98
CA GLY A 104 2.84 8.81 -3.72
C GLY A 104 2.35 7.56 -4.44
N ASN A 105 2.92 6.37 -4.15
CA ASN A 105 2.48 5.07 -4.69
C ASN A 105 2.28 5.09 -6.22
N THR A 106 3.21 5.71 -6.93
CA THR A 106 3.16 5.89 -8.39
C THR A 106 3.61 4.65 -9.13
N CYS A 107 3.03 4.43 -10.31
CA CYS A 107 3.44 3.38 -11.24
C CYS A 107 3.64 4.02 -12.61
N THR A 108 4.69 4.84 -12.74
CA THR A 108 4.96 5.59 -13.97
C THR A 108 5.71 4.73 -14.99
N HIS A 109 5.59 5.08 -16.27
CA HIS A 109 6.32 4.44 -17.37
C HIS A 109 7.80 4.85 -17.43
N ALA A 110 8.28 5.67 -16.50
CA ALA A 110 9.71 5.93 -16.34
C ALA A 110 10.44 4.60 -16.10
N GLU A 111 11.56 4.39 -16.78
CA GLU A 111 12.17 3.09 -17.03
C GLU A 111 12.11 2.09 -15.84
N GLY A 112 11.28 1.05 -16.02
CA GLY A 112 11.61 -0.34 -15.65
C GLY A 112 11.45 -0.84 -14.21
N SER A 113 11.31 0.00 -13.18
CA SER A 113 11.35 -0.54 -11.80
C SER A 113 10.01 -1.07 -11.28
N MET A 114 8.94 -0.28 -11.28
CA MET A 114 7.67 -0.68 -10.64
C MET A 114 6.86 -1.68 -11.48
N ILE A 115 6.64 -1.36 -12.77
CA ILE A 115 5.86 -2.22 -13.68
C ILE A 115 6.55 -3.58 -13.84
N GLY A 116 7.86 -3.61 -14.11
CA GLY A 116 8.61 -4.86 -14.27
C GLY A 116 8.59 -5.73 -13.01
N SER A 117 8.60 -5.10 -11.82
CA SER A 117 8.48 -5.84 -10.56
C SER A 117 7.06 -6.39 -10.33
N LEU A 118 6.02 -5.69 -10.77
CA LEU A 118 4.65 -6.20 -10.75
C LEU A 118 4.47 -7.37 -11.71
N GLU A 119 4.98 -7.24 -12.94
CA GLU A 119 5.01 -8.31 -13.93
C GLU A 119 5.78 -9.53 -13.41
N PHE A 120 6.93 -9.31 -12.76
CA PHE A 120 7.68 -10.39 -12.11
C PHE A 120 6.83 -11.08 -11.02
N CYS A 121 6.16 -10.32 -10.16
CA CYS A 121 5.33 -10.91 -9.11
C CYS A 121 4.12 -11.69 -9.69
N ALA A 122 3.46 -11.16 -10.72
CA ALA A 122 2.34 -11.80 -11.36
C ALA A 122 2.76 -13.06 -12.15
N GLU A 123 3.77 -12.93 -13.02
CA GLU A 123 4.17 -13.97 -13.98
C GLU A 123 5.15 -14.99 -13.41
N LYS A 124 6.01 -14.59 -12.47
CA LYS A 124 7.08 -15.46 -11.92
C LYS A 124 6.78 -15.95 -10.52
N LEU A 125 6.07 -15.18 -9.71
CA LEU A 125 5.73 -15.55 -8.33
C LEU A 125 4.27 -16.01 -8.15
N GLY A 126 3.42 -15.83 -9.17
CA GLY A 126 2.06 -16.36 -9.21
C GLY A 126 1.05 -15.60 -8.35
N SER A 127 1.35 -14.35 -7.96
CA SER A 127 0.38 -13.52 -7.24
C SER A 127 -0.80 -13.14 -8.16
N ARG A 128 -2.02 -13.33 -7.66
CA ARG A 128 -3.27 -13.07 -8.42
C ARG A 128 -4.01 -11.81 -7.99
N LEU A 129 -3.49 -11.09 -6.99
CA LEU A 129 -4.06 -9.85 -6.49
C LEU A 129 -3.00 -8.75 -6.53
N ILE A 130 -3.31 -7.63 -7.19
CA ILE A 130 -2.54 -6.39 -7.09
C ILE A 130 -3.37 -5.40 -6.26
N LEU A 131 -2.79 -4.88 -5.18
CA LEU A 131 -3.39 -3.86 -4.34
C LEU A 131 -2.62 -2.54 -4.48
N VAL A 132 -3.34 -1.46 -4.82
CA VAL A 132 -2.82 -0.09 -4.74
C VAL A 132 -3.29 0.52 -3.41
N LEU A 133 -2.34 0.80 -2.51
CA LEU A 133 -2.62 1.29 -1.16
C LEU A 133 -2.22 2.76 -1.02
N GLY A 134 -3.22 3.65 -1.10
CA GLY A 134 -3.09 5.05 -0.73
C GLY A 134 -3.14 5.26 0.79
N HIS A 135 -2.83 6.48 1.24
CA HIS A 135 -3.01 6.87 2.63
C HIS A 135 -3.34 8.36 2.74
N THR A 136 -4.11 8.72 3.77
CA THR A 136 -4.47 10.11 4.04
C THR A 136 -3.22 10.94 4.40
N LYS A 137 -3.29 12.25 4.15
CA LYS A 137 -2.19 13.21 4.43
C LYS A 137 -0.86 12.80 3.77
N CYS A 138 -0.92 12.36 2.50
CA CYS A 138 0.23 11.96 1.71
C CYS A 138 1.07 13.17 1.29
N GLY A 139 2.33 13.24 1.74
CA GLY A 139 3.21 14.37 1.44
C GLY A 139 3.45 14.58 -0.06
N ALA A 140 3.51 13.50 -0.84
CA ALA A 140 3.69 13.57 -2.30
C ALA A 140 2.46 14.19 -2.99
N ILE A 141 1.25 13.76 -2.62
CA ILE A 141 -0.01 14.32 -3.14
C ILE A 141 -0.17 15.79 -2.75
N TYR A 142 0.15 16.16 -1.50
CA TYR A 142 0.15 17.56 -1.05
C TYR A 142 1.20 18.40 -1.77
N GLY A 143 2.39 17.84 -2.04
CA GLY A 143 3.41 18.49 -2.86
C GLY A 143 2.91 18.75 -4.28
N ALA A 144 2.40 17.72 -4.94
CA ALA A 144 1.91 17.79 -6.32
C ALA A 144 0.72 18.75 -6.45
N THR A 145 -0.16 18.78 -5.45
CA THR A 145 -1.29 19.72 -5.41
C THR A 145 -0.82 21.16 -5.36
N ARG A 146 0.18 21.48 -4.52
CA ARG A 146 0.74 22.83 -4.45
C ARG A 146 1.42 23.22 -5.76
N SER A 147 2.30 22.37 -6.29
CA SER A 147 2.95 22.61 -7.58
C SER A 147 1.95 22.83 -8.72
N TYR A 148 0.88 22.01 -8.77
CA TYR A 148 -0.18 22.17 -9.76
C TYR A 148 -0.90 23.53 -9.62
N LEU A 149 -1.34 23.89 -8.42
CA LEU A 149 -2.05 25.16 -8.20
C LEU A 149 -1.15 26.38 -8.45
N ASP A 150 0.12 26.32 -8.05
CA ASP A 150 1.11 27.38 -8.32
C ASP A 150 1.34 27.56 -9.83
N SER A 151 1.35 26.47 -10.60
CA SER A 151 1.47 26.51 -12.06
C SER A 151 0.29 27.21 -12.74
N LEU A 152 -0.92 27.12 -12.16
CA LEU A 152 -2.10 27.84 -12.65
C LEU A 152 -2.04 29.34 -12.35
N ALA A 153 -1.41 29.72 -11.24
CA ALA A 153 -1.25 31.11 -10.83
C ALA A 153 -0.15 31.83 -11.64
N GLN A 154 0.85 31.10 -12.14
CA GLN A 154 1.98 31.64 -12.92
C GLN A 154 2.15 30.92 -14.27
N PRO A 155 1.18 31.04 -15.20
CA PRO A 155 1.25 30.36 -16.49
C PRO A 155 2.47 30.82 -17.30
N GLY A 156 3.28 29.86 -17.76
CA GLY A 156 4.45 30.11 -18.63
C GLY A 156 5.79 30.22 -17.90
N LYS A 157 5.82 30.21 -16.57
CA LYS A 157 7.06 30.05 -15.81
C LYS A 157 7.45 28.57 -15.85
N LYS A 158 8.43 28.20 -16.68
CA LYS A 158 8.99 26.85 -16.62
C LYS A 158 9.66 26.69 -15.26
N GLU A 159 9.12 25.84 -14.40
CA GLU A 159 9.90 25.30 -13.29
C GLU A 159 11.16 24.69 -13.90
N ALA A 160 12.32 25.08 -13.38
CA ALA A 160 13.56 24.51 -13.82
C ALA A 160 13.48 23.00 -13.54
N ALA A 161 13.50 22.17 -14.59
CA ALA A 161 13.62 20.73 -14.45
C ALA A 161 15.03 20.45 -13.90
N GLY A 162 15.16 20.50 -12.58
CA GLY A 162 16.44 20.43 -11.89
C GLY A 162 16.64 19.11 -11.17
N CYS A 163 15.58 18.48 -10.67
CA CYS A 163 15.70 17.29 -9.85
C CYS A 163 14.55 16.26 -10.01
N ALA A 164 14.83 15.02 -9.61
CA ALA A 164 13.88 13.91 -9.66
C ALA A 164 12.60 14.15 -8.83
N LEU A 165 12.67 15.01 -7.80
CA LEU A 165 11.50 15.38 -7.01
C LEU A 165 10.48 16.17 -7.85
N GLU A 166 10.92 17.12 -8.67
CA GLU A 166 10.02 17.89 -9.55
C GLU A 166 9.32 16.97 -10.55
N GLY A 167 10.07 16.03 -11.15
CA GLY A 167 9.49 15.01 -12.04
C GLY A 167 8.39 14.19 -11.35
N LEU A 168 8.65 13.73 -10.12
CA LEU A 168 7.64 13.01 -9.33
C LEU A 168 6.38 13.85 -9.06
N LEU A 169 6.55 15.12 -8.67
CA LEU A 169 5.40 16.00 -8.38
C LEU A 169 4.61 16.33 -9.65
N GLN A 170 5.30 16.48 -10.77
CA GLN A 170 4.68 16.68 -12.07
C GLN A 170 3.86 15.45 -12.51
N ASP A 171 4.40 14.24 -12.36
CA ASP A 171 3.71 12.99 -12.67
C ASP A 171 2.41 12.85 -11.84
N LEU A 172 2.47 13.23 -10.57
CA LEU A 172 1.34 13.25 -9.64
C LEU A 172 0.37 14.43 -9.88
N GLY A 173 0.75 15.43 -10.67
CA GLY A 173 -0.06 16.62 -10.92
C GLY A 173 -1.41 16.32 -11.59
N SER A 174 -1.48 15.23 -12.38
CA SER A 174 -2.73 14.74 -12.97
C SER A 174 -3.80 14.40 -11.92
N VAL A 175 -3.38 13.80 -10.80
CA VAL A 175 -4.27 13.45 -9.68
C VAL A 175 -4.82 14.71 -9.01
N ALA A 176 -3.96 15.70 -8.78
CA ALA A 176 -4.38 16.99 -8.22
C ALA A 176 -5.32 17.75 -9.16
N GLN A 177 -5.05 17.71 -10.47
CA GLN A 177 -5.90 18.31 -11.48
C GLN A 177 -7.30 17.69 -11.49
N GLU A 178 -7.40 16.37 -11.42
CA GLU A 178 -8.69 15.67 -11.36
C GLU A 178 -9.46 16.04 -10.10
N ALA A 179 -8.80 16.01 -8.93
CA ALA A 179 -9.41 16.40 -7.65
C ALA A 179 -9.91 17.85 -7.66
N ALA A 180 -9.14 18.79 -8.20
CA ALA A 180 -9.56 20.19 -8.32
C ALA A 180 -10.76 20.36 -9.27
N LYS A 181 -10.85 19.55 -10.34
CA LYS A 181 -12.01 19.56 -11.23
C LYS A 181 -13.25 19.01 -10.53
N GLU A 182 -13.13 17.93 -9.77
CA GLU A 182 -14.22 17.30 -9.04
C GLU A 182 -14.80 18.22 -7.94
N LEU A 183 -13.95 18.94 -7.20
CA LEU A 183 -14.38 19.87 -6.15
C LEU A 183 -14.91 21.22 -6.68
N GLY A 184 -14.49 21.61 -7.88
CA GLY A 184 -14.87 22.88 -8.49
C GLY A 184 -14.11 24.10 -7.95
N ARG A 185 -14.61 25.29 -8.27
CA ARG A 185 -13.93 26.56 -7.94
C ARG A 185 -14.04 26.87 -6.46
N GLY A 186 -12.95 27.38 -5.88
CA GLY A 186 -12.91 27.87 -4.50
C GLY A 186 -12.39 26.87 -3.46
N ALA A 187 -12.13 25.62 -3.86
CA ALA A 187 -11.48 24.64 -3.01
C ALA A 187 -10.05 25.09 -2.66
N THR A 188 -9.70 24.96 -1.39
CA THR A 188 -8.36 25.22 -0.86
C THR A 188 -7.39 24.13 -1.31
N SER A 189 -6.08 24.43 -1.25
CA SER A 189 -5.05 23.42 -1.56
C SER A 189 -5.16 22.16 -0.68
N ASP A 190 -5.56 22.31 0.58
CA ASP A 190 -5.69 21.19 1.51
C ASP A 190 -6.92 20.33 1.18
N GLU A 191 -8.03 20.95 0.78
CA GLU A 191 -9.23 20.23 0.34
C GLU A 191 -8.95 19.44 -0.95
N VAL A 192 -8.27 20.05 -1.92
CA VAL A 192 -7.87 19.36 -3.16
C VAL A 192 -6.95 18.18 -2.84
N ALA A 193 -5.93 18.38 -2.00
CA ALA A 193 -4.99 17.32 -1.66
C ALA A 193 -5.63 16.19 -0.84
N ALA A 194 -6.58 16.51 0.05
CA ALA A 194 -7.33 15.51 0.80
C ALA A 194 -8.26 14.71 -0.12
N HIS A 195 -8.95 15.37 -1.05
CA HIS A 195 -9.85 14.74 -2.03
C HIS A 195 -9.12 13.90 -3.08
N ALA A 196 -7.90 14.29 -3.44
CA ALA A 196 -7.02 13.51 -4.31
C ALA A 196 -6.65 12.14 -3.72
N VAL A 197 -6.69 11.98 -2.40
CA VAL A 197 -6.58 10.68 -1.75
C VAL A 197 -7.98 10.05 -1.70
N LYS A 198 -8.29 9.20 -2.68
CA LYS A 198 -9.53 8.42 -2.69
C LYS A 198 -9.43 7.32 -1.62
N VAL A 199 -10.22 7.44 -0.55
CA VAL A 199 -10.30 6.47 0.58
C VAL A 199 -11.49 5.54 0.40
#